data_AF-A0A821G2K8-F1
#
_entry.id   AF-A0A821G2K8-F1
#
_cell.length_a   1.000
_cell.length_b   1.000
_cell.length_c   1.000
_cell.angle_alpha   90.00
_cell.angle_beta   90.00
_cell.angle_gamma   90.00
#
_symmetry.space_group_name_H-M   'P 1'
#
loop_
_entity.id
_entity.type
_entity.pdbx_description
1 polymer ?
#
loop_
_entity_poly.entity_id
_entity_poly.type
_entity_poly.pdbx_seq_one_letter_code
_entity_poly.pdbx_strand_id
1 'polypeptide(L)' 'GPQLVDMKCPAKVRQATATNDGRILVVGYEDGAIQAFLIVDRSDESMVDYSLHP' A
#
# COMPACT_ATOMS: atom_id res chain seq x y z
N GLY A 1 -0.38 7.52 13.50
CA GLY A 1 -1.56 7.38 12.64
C GLY A 1 -1.15 6.66 11.37
N PRO A 2 -2.07 6.02 10.63
CA PRO A 2 -1.72 5.33 9.40
C PRO A 2 -1.12 6.33 8.41
N GLN A 3 0.05 6.02 7.87
CA GLN A 3 0.66 6.81 6.81
C GLN A 3 0.02 6.40 5.48
N LEU A 4 -0.63 7.34 4.81
CA LEU A 4 -1.16 7.11 3.47
C LEU A 4 0.02 7.12 2.49
N VAL A 5 0.22 6.01 1.79
CA VAL A 5 1.23 5.93 0.73
C VAL A 5 0.56 6.31 -0.59
N ASP A 6 1.16 7.26 -1.32
CA ASP A 6 0.71 7.61 -2.67
C ASP A 6 0.90 6.41 -3.61
N MET A 7 -0.21 5.86 -4.09
CA MET A 7 -0.21 4.78 -5.08
C MET A 7 -0.20 5.36 -6.50
N LYS A 8 0.77 4.96 -7.32
CA LYS A 8 0.80 5.33 -8.73
C LYS A 8 -0.29 4.58 -9.49
N CYS A 9 -1.39 5.28 -9.75
CA CYS A 9 -2.49 4.77 -10.56
C CYS A 9 -2.24 5.10 -12.05
N PRO A 10 -2.40 4.16 -12.98
CA PRO A 10 -2.22 4.41 -14.41
C PRO A 10 -3.32 5.31 -15.00
N ALA A 11 -4.50 5.34 -14.38
CA ALA A 11 -5.64 6.13 -14.78
C ALA A 11 -6.49 6.52 -13.56
N LYS A 12 -7.59 7.26 -13.79
CA LYS A 12 -8.52 7.66 -12.74
C LYS A 12 -9.22 6.44 -12.13
N VAL A 13 -9.20 6.36 -10.81
CA VAL A 13 -9.85 5.29 -10.05
C VAL A 13 -11.37 5.45 -10.16
N ARG A 14 -12.03 4.36 -10.56
CA ARG A 14 -13.50 4.28 -10.61
C ARG A 14 -14.06 3.54 -9.40
N GLN A 15 -13.40 2.48 -8.97
CA GLN A 15 -13.82 1.67 -7.83
C GLN A 15 -12.59 1.04 -7.15
N ALA A 16 -12.68 0.86 -5.83
CA ALA A 16 -11.70 0.10 -5.06
C ALA A 16 -12.41 -0.77 -4.03
N THR A 17 -11.91 -1.99 -3.80
CA THR A 17 -12.42 -2.89 -2.77
C THR A 17 -11.30 -3.74 -2.19
N ALA A 18 -11.36 -4.04 -0.90
CA ALA A 18 -10.40 -4.91 -0.24
C ALA A 18 -10.95 -6.32 -0.08
N THR A 19 -10.06 -7.32 -0.06
CA THR A 19 -10.42 -8.67 0.36
C THR A 19 -10.82 -8.70 1.83
N ASN A 20 -11.66 -9.66 2.23
CA ASN A 20 -12.14 -9.76 3.62
C ASN A 20 -11.01 -9.93 4.65
N ASP A 21 -9.86 -10.45 4.24
CA ASP A 21 -8.68 -10.60 5.10
C ASP A 21 -7.81 -9.32 5.18
N GLY A 22 -8.18 -8.26 4.46
CA GLY A 22 -7.50 -6.97 4.47
C GLY A 22 -6.12 -6.97 3.82
N ARG A 23 -5.73 -8.03 3.10
CA ARG A 23 -4.38 -8.18 2.54
C ARG A 23 -4.25 -7.68 1.12
N ILE A 24 -5.35 -7.62 0.36
CA ILE A 24 -5.33 -7.23 -1.04
C ILE A 24 -6.32 -6.09 -1.26
N LEU A 25 -5.86 -5.03 -1.93
CA LEU A 25 -6.71 -3.99 -2.49
C LEU A 25 -6.84 -4.20 -4.00
N VAL A 26 -8.05 -4.36 -4.49
CA VAL A 26 -8.36 -4.40 -5.93
C VAL A 26 -8.88 -3.04 -6.36
N VAL A 27 -8.30 -2.48 -7.42
CA VAL A 27 -8.64 -1.16 -7.96
C VAL A 27 -9.03 -1.31 -9.44
N GLY A 28 -10.21 -0.81 -9.79
CA GLY A 28 -10.69 -0.69 -11.17
C GLY A 28 -10.61 0.76 -11.64
N TYR A 29 -10.13 0.95 -12.86
CA TYR A 29 -9.89 2.26 -13.46
C TYR A 29 -10.87 2.59 -14.60
N GLU A 30 -11.00 3.86 -14.95
CA GLU A 30 -11.89 4.32 -16.05
C GLU A 30 -11.43 3.83 -17.43
N ASP A 31 -10.15 3.52 -17.62
CA ASP A 31 -9.59 2.96 -18.86
C ASP A 31 -9.84 1.45 -19.02
N GLY A 32 -10.51 0.82 -18.04
CA GLY A 32 -10.81 -0.60 -18.03
C GLY A 32 -9.71 -1.47 -17.41
N ALA A 33 -8.59 -0.90 -16.98
CA ALA A 33 -7.57 -1.66 -16.27
C ALA A 33 -8.05 -2.08 -14.87
N ILE A 34 -7.47 -3.17 -14.36
CA ILE A 34 -7.65 -3.64 -12.98
C ILE A 34 -6.26 -3.93 -12.41
N GLN A 35 -5.97 -3.40 -11.22
CA GLN A 35 -4.74 -3.71 -10.48
C GLN A 35 -5.06 -4.23 -9.08
N ALA A 36 -4.22 -5.15 -8.60
CA ALA A 36 -4.26 -5.66 -7.25
C ALA A 36 -2.97 -5.26 -6.51
N PHE A 37 -3.13 -4.71 -5.31
CA PHE A 37 -2.04 -4.29 -4.44
C PHE A 37 -2.01 -5.15 -3.19
N LEU A 38 -0.81 -5.59 -2.79
CA LEU A 38 -0.59 -6.18 -1.47
C LEU A 38 -0.56 -5.04 -0.43
N ILE A 39 -1.41 -5.14 0.58
CA ILE A 39 -1.40 -4.25 1.74
C ILE A 39 -0.38 -4.81 2.73
N VAL A 40 0.70 -4.06 2.97
CA VAL A 40 1.73 -4.39 3.95
C VAL A 40 1.70 -3.37 5.07
N ASP A 41 1.69 -3.87 6.31
CA ASP A 41 1.89 -3.02 7.48
C ASP A 41 3.39 -2.75 7.65
N ARG A 42 3.78 -1.47 7.58
CA ARG A 42 5.16 -1.03 7.86
C ARG A 42 5.32 -0.50 9.28
N SER A 43 4.73 -1.15 10.28
CA SER A 43 4.97 -0.80 11.69
C SER A 43 6.39 -1.13 12.17
N ASP A 44 7.23 -1.74 11.34
CA ASP A 44 8.58 -2.20 11.70
C ASP A 44 9.71 -1.37 11.05
N GLU A 45 9.59 -0.04 11.04
CA GLU A 45 10.79 0.81 11.02
C GLU A 45 11.32 0.95 12.46
N SER A 46 11.67 -0.17 13.09
CA SER A 46 12.62 -0.14 14.19
C SER A 46 13.97 0.27 13.61
N MET A 47 14.22 1.57 13.60
CA MET A 47 15.54 2.14 13.36
C MET A 47 16.44 1.70 14.51
N VAL A 48 17.04 0.50 14.39
CA VAL A 48 18.07 0.06 15.32
C VAL A 48 19.30 0.87 14.98
N ASP A 49 19.51 1.96 15.71
CA ASP A 49 20.77 2.70 15.69
C ASP A 49 21.84 1.81 16.33
N TYR A 50 22.56 1.05 15.50
CA TYR A 50 23.82 0.44 15.91
C TYR A 50 24.89 1.53 15.94
N SER A 51 24.81 2.45 16.90
CA SER A 51 25.95 3.28 17.28
C SER A 51 26.98 2.39 17.98
N LEU A 52 27.77 1.68 17.18
CA LEU A 52 29.05 1.13 17.60
C LEU A 52 30.08 2.24 17.48
N HIS A 53 30.39 2.92 18.59
CA HIS A 53 31.61 3.71 18.69
C HIS A 53 32.28 3.46 20.06
N PRO A 54 33.63 3.50 20.09
CA PRO A 54 34.53 2.59 20.83
C PRO A 54 34.68 2.84 22.34
#